data_AF-A0A7W1FY16-F1
#
_entry.id   AF-A0A7W1FY16-F1
#
_cell.length_a   1.000
_cell.length_b   1.000
_cell.length_c   1.000
_cell.angle_alpha   90.00
_cell.angle_beta   90.00
_cell.angle_gamma   90.00
#
_symmetry.space_group_name_H-M   'P 1'
#
loop_
_entity.id
_entity.type
_entity.pdbx_description
1 polymer ?
#
loop_
_entity_poly.entity_id
_entity_poly.type
_entity_poly.pdbx_seq_one_letter_code
_entity_poly.pdbx_strand_id
1 'polypeptide(L)' 'MKQIKFIGKHYIYLNDLSVKENVITILNRTKGIKYVLDEKSKSNHRIQHERSGDIIAIAEPESWFTYYYWLKDADAPDFA' A
#
# COMPACT_ATOMS: atom_id res chain seq x y z
N MET A 1 13.12 7.24 15.79
CA MET A 1 12.02 6.61 15.03
C MET A 1 12.50 5.27 14.49
N LYS A 2 11.88 4.15 14.87
CA LYS A 2 12.22 2.84 14.30
C LYS A 2 11.31 2.58 13.10
N GLN A 3 11.85 2.03 12.02
CA GLN A 3 11.07 1.64 10.85
C GLN A 3 10.80 0.13 10.92
N ILE A 4 9.54 -0.27 10.77
CA ILE A 4 9.17 -1.68 10.64
C ILE A 4 9.04 -1.99 9.14
N LYS A 5 9.66 -3.08 8.70
CA LYS A 5 9.63 -3.55 7.30
C LYS A 5 8.52 -4.58 7.14
N PHE A 6 7.65 -4.38 6.15
CA PHE A 6 6.66 -5.38 5.74
C PHE A 6 7.01 -5.91 4.36
N ILE A 7 7.03 -7.25 4.25
CA ILE A 7 7.45 -7.93 3.03
C ILE A 7 6.25 -8.08 2.08
N GLY A 8 6.43 -7.66 0.83
CA GLY A 8 5.72 -8.21 -0.32
C GLY A 8 4.43 -7.52 -0.76
N LYS A 9 3.52 -7.10 0.14
CA LYS A 9 2.24 -6.48 -0.25
C LYS A 9 1.81 -5.36 0.70
N HIS A 10 1.24 -4.30 0.13
CA HIS A 10 0.65 -3.19 0.87
C HIS A 10 -0.76 -2.91 0.36
N TYR A 11 -1.72 -2.82 1.28
CA TYR A 11 -3.13 -2.54 0.99
C TYR A 11 -3.40 -1.06 1.22
N ILE A 12 -3.91 -0.38 0.20
CA ILE A 12 -4.15 1.06 0.19
C ILE A 12 -5.65 1.29 0.17
N TYR A 13 -6.12 2.10 1.11
CA TYR A 13 -7.51 2.52 1.24
C TYR A 13 -7.60 4.01 0.94
N LEU A 14 -8.54 4.40 0.09
CA LEU A 14 -8.74 5.77 -0.34
C LEU A 14 -9.98 6.34 0.35
N ASN A 15 -9.81 7.47 1.02
CA ASN A 15 -10.95 8.22 1.57
C ASN A 15 -11.79 8.85 0.46
N ASP A 16 -11.19 9.14 -0.71
CA ASP A 16 -11.86 9.64 -1.90
C ASP A 16 -11.47 8.77 -3.10
N LEU A 17 -12.45 8.13 -3.73
CA LEU A 17 -12.21 7.27 -4.89
C LEU A 17 -11.88 8.05 -6.17
N SER A 18 -12.16 9.36 -6.22
CA SER A 18 -11.87 10.21 -7.40
C SER A 18 -10.38 10.28 -7.73
N VAL A 19 -9.50 10.08 -6.74
CA VAL A 19 -8.05 10.14 -6.91
C VAL A 19 -7.40 8.81 -7.31
N LYS A 20 -8.19 7.72 -7.42
CA LYS A 20 -7.68 6.35 -7.61
C LYS A 20 -6.73 6.22 -8.80
N GLU A 21 -7.08 6.77 -9.96
CA GLU A 21 -6.24 6.70 -11.17
C GLU A 21 -4.91 7.46 -11.02
N ASN A 22 -4.92 8.60 -10.32
CA ASN A 22 -3.71 9.36 -10.04
C ASN A 22 -2.78 8.57 -9.11
N VAL A 23 -3.33 7.94 -8.06
CA VAL A 23 -2.57 7.08 -7.14
C VAL A 23 -1.96 5.90 -7.88
N ILE A 24 -2.75 5.20 -8.72
CA ILE A 24 -2.25 4.10 -9.55
C ILE A 24 -1.10 4.56 -10.46
N THR A 25 -1.23 5.72 -11.09
CA THR A 25 -0.20 6.30 -11.96
C THR A 25 1.10 6.56 -11.22
N ILE A 26 1.03 7.11 -10.01
CA ILE A 26 2.21 7.38 -9.18
C ILE A 26 2.87 6.07 -8.75
N LEU A 27 2.09 5.11 -8.26
CA LEU A 27 2.61 3.82 -7.79
C LEU A 27 3.29 3.04 -8.92
N ASN A 28 2.72 3.03 -10.13
CA ASN A 28 3.33 2.38 -11.29
C ASN A 28 4.66 3.00 -11.73
N ARG A 29 4.93 4.25 -11.36
CA ARG A 29 6.21 4.95 -11.64
C ARG A 29 7.19 4.88 -10.49
N THR A 30 6.79 4.33 -9.35
CA THR A 30 7.60 4.32 -8.14
C THR A 30 8.55 3.12 -8.18
N LYS A 31 9.87 3.39 -8.14
CA LYS A 31 10.90 2.35 -8.08
C LYS A 31 10.69 1.46 -6.85
N GLY A 32 10.87 0.15 -7.00
CA GLY A 32 10.64 -0.82 -5.93
C GLY A 32 9.21 -1.38 -5.86
N ILE A 33 8.29 -0.91 -6.70
CA ILE A 33 6.95 -1.48 -6.87
C ILE A 33 6.91 -2.28 -8.17
N LYS A 34 6.60 -3.58 -8.04
CA LYS A 34 6.50 -4.52 -9.18
C LYS A 34 5.12 -4.50 -9.82
N TYR A 35 4.06 -4.50 -9.01
CA TYR A 35 2.68 -4.53 -9.50
C TYR A 35 1.80 -3.59 -8.69
N VAL A 36 0.84 -2.96 -9.37
CA VAL A 36 -0.25 -2.21 -8.78
C VAL A 36 -1.55 -2.88 -9.20
N LEU A 37 -2.32 -3.37 -8.23
CA LEU A 37 -3.54 -4.13 -8.48
C LEU A 37 -4.79 -3.33 -8.06
N ASP A 38 -5.64 -3.04 -9.03
CA ASP A 38 -6.99 -2.51 -8.91
C ASP A 38 -8.04 -3.63 -8.77
N GLU A 39 -9.33 -3.31 -8.77
CA GLU A 39 -10.40 -4.33 -8.67
C GLU A 39 -10.33 -5.39 -9.76
N LYS A 40 -10.17 -5.01 -11.02
CA LYS A 40 -10.14 -5.94 -12.16
C LYS A 40 -8.95 -6.89 -12.07
N SER A 41 -7.77 -6.35 -11.77
CA SER A 41 -6.56 -7.15 -11.63
C SER A 41 -6.53 -7.97 -10.34
N LYS A 42 -7.16 -7.51 -9.25
CA LYS A 42 -7.38 -8.32 -8.02
C LYS A 42 -8.22 -9.56 -8.29
N SER A 43 -9.29 -9.46 -9.11
CA SER A 43 -10.10 -10.61 -9.51
C SER A 43 -9.24 -11.66 -10.23
N ASN A 44 -8.41 -11.23 -11.18
CA ASN A 44 -7.52 -12.12 -11.95
C ASN A 44 -6.52 -12.87 -11.07
N HIS A 45 -6.10 -12.26 -9.95
CA HIS A 45 -5.19 -12.87 -8.98
C HIS A 45 -5.90 -13.60 -7.84
N ARG A 46 -7.25 -13.70 -7.87
CA ARG A 46 -8.08 -14.32 -6.82
C ARG A 46 -7.85 -13.74 -5.42
N ILE A 47 -7.57 -12.43 -5.35
CA ILE A 47 -7.33 -11.69 -4.11
C ILE A 47 -8.33 -10.54 -3.94
N GLN A 48 -9.53 -10.67 -4.52
CA GLN A 48 -10.60 -9.70 -4.32
C GLN A 48 -11.44 -10.12 -3.11
N HIS A 49 -11.13 -9.54 -1.95
CA HIS A 49 -11.93 -9.64 -0.74
C HIS A 49 -12.11 -8.27 -0.10
N GLU A 50 -13.04 -8.14 0.85
CA GLU A 50 -13.37 -6.88 1.52
C GLU A 50 -12.13 -6.20 2.15
N ARG A 51 -11.22 -7.01 2.69
CA ARG A 51 -9.95 -6.54 3.28
C ARG A 51 -8.81 -6.28 2.28
N SER A 52 -9.08 -6.24 0.98
CA SER A 52 -8.04 -6.10 -0.05
C SER A 52 -7.70 -4.66 -0.43
N GLY A 53 -8.20 -3.68 0.31
CA GLY A 53 -8.07 -2.26 0.00
C GLY A 53 -8.70 -1.89 -1.36
N ASP A 54 -8.60 -0.61 -1.72
CA ASP A 54 -8.97 -0.13 -3.05
C ASP A 54 -7.90 -0.49 -4.08
N ILE A 55 -6.63 -0.45 -3.65
CA ILE A 55 -5.44 -0.73 -4.44
C ILE A 55 -4.50 -1.64 -3.62
N ILE A 56 -3.81 -2.58 -4.28
CA ILE A 56 -2.69 -3.33 -3.68
C ILE A 56 -1.40 -2.99 -4.42
N ALA A 57 -0.37 -2.57 -3.69
CA ALA A 57 0.98 -2.43 -4.20
C ALA A 57 1.82 -3.67 -3.83
N ILE A 58 2.49 -4.26 -4.82
CA ILE A 58 3.39 -5.41 -4.64
C ILE A 58 4.82 -4.92 -4.82
N ALA A 59 5.68 -5.16 -3.85
CA ALA A 59 7.08 -4.77 -3.92
C ALA A 59 7.86 -5.64 -4.92
N GLU A 60 8.91 -5.08 -5.52
CA GLU A 60 9.95 -5.84 -6.22
C GLU A 60 10.69 -6.77 -5.25
N PRO A 61 11.35 -7.83 -5.75
CA PRO A 61 12.33 -8.56 -4.95
C PRO A 61 13.32 -7.58 -4.30
N GLU A 62 13.71 -7.87 -3.05
CA GLU A 62 14.62 -7.03 -2.26
C GLU A 62 14.11 -5.61 -1.93
N SER A 63 12.84 -5.31 -2.25
CA SER A 63 12.15 -4.09 -1.81
C SER A 63 11.10 -4.41 -0.74
N TRP A 64 10.84 -3.46 0.15
CA TRP A 64 9.84 -3.58 1.21
C TRP A 64 9.18 -2.23 1.49
N PHE A 65 7.95 -2.27 2.00
CA PHE A 65 7.28 -1.08 2.51
C PHE A 65 7.73 -0.84 3.95
N THR A 66 8.02 0.40 4.30
CA THR A 66 8.36 0.79 5.67
C THR A 66 7.26 1.64 6.26
N TYR A 67 6.99 1.40 7.54
CA TYR A 67 6.13 2.26 8.33
C TYR A 67 6.90 2.84 9.48
N TYR A 68 6.53 4.06 9.82
CA TYR A 68 6.97 4.67 11.06
C TYR A 68 6.31 3.95 12.23
N TYR A 69 7.12 3.63 13.22
CA TYR A 69 6.65 3.16 14.51
C TYR A 69 7.14 4.12 15.60
N TRP A 70 6.23 4.52 16.48
CA TRP A 70 6.50 5.35 17.65
C TRP A 70 6.67 4.47 18.87
N LEU A 71 7.65 4.81 19.72
CA LEU A 71 7.89 4.11 20.99
C LEU A 71 7.09 4.74 22.14
N LYS A 72 6.57 5.95 21.93
CA LYS A 72 5.74 6.71 22.87
C LYS A 72 4.51 7.19 22.11
N ASP A 73 3.34 6.99 22.69
CA ASP A 73 2.07 7.39 22.06
C ASP A 73 1.98 8.89 21.81
N ALA A 74 2.67 9.71 22.61
CA ALA A 74 2.74 11.16 22.41
C ALA A 74 3.41 11.58 21.08
N ASP A 75 4.19 10.70 20.45
CA ASP A 75 4.84 10.95 19.15
C ASP A 75 3.99 10.42 17.98
N ALA A 76 2.86 9.76 18.27
CA ALA A 76 1.96 9.22 17.27
C ALA A 76 1.13 10.35 16.64
N PRO A 77 0.97 10.40 15.31
CA PRO A 77 0.02 11.31 14.69
C PRO A 77 -1.44 10.94 15.05
N ASP A 78 -2.39 11.85 14.89
CA ASP A 78 -3.80 11.59 15.29
C ASP A 78 -4.48 10.40 14.59
N PHE A 79 -3.89 9.89 13.51
CA PHE A 79 -4.41 8.76 12.72
C PHE A 79 -3.79 7.40 13.08
N ALA A 80 -2.90 7.36 14.07
CA ALA A 80 -2.10 6.20 14.44
C ALA A 80 -2.74 5.32 15.53
#